data_AF-A0A845MA65-F1
#
_entry.id   AF-A0A845MA65-F1
#
_cell.length_a   1.000
_cell.length_b   1.000
_cell.length_c   1.000
_cell.angle_alpha   90.00
_cell.angle_beta   90.00
_cell.angle_gamma   90.00
#
_symmetry.space_group_name_H-M   'P 1'
#
loop_
_entity.id
_entity.type
_entity.pdbx_description
1 polymer ?
#
loop_
_entity_poly.entity_id
_entity_poly.type
_entity_poly.pdbx_seq_one_letter_code
_entity_poly.pdbx_strand_id
1 'polypeptide(L)' 'MRKRRTEWMGVTGALGVAVFLLGLLGGLYSLGLAIALSVSIWAVGATLVIALTDPPDRG' A
#
# COMPACT_ATOMS: atom_id res chain seq x y z
N MET A 1 7.15 11.70 -13.99
CA MET A 1 6.54 11.46 -12.67
C MET A 1 5.29 10.58 -12.73
N ARG A 2 4.30 10.87 -13.59
CA ARG A 2 3.00 10.15 -13.63
C ARG A 2 3.11 8.62 -13.80
N LYS A 3 3.91 8.12 -14.76
CA LYS A 3 4.12 6.67 -14.96
C LYS A 3 4.77 5.98 -13.75
N ARG A 4 5.82 6.60 -13.19
CA ARG A 4 6.52 6.13 -11.98
C ARG A 4 5.60 6.10 -10.76
N ARG A 5 4.73 7.11 -10.59
CA ARG A 5 3.70 7.14 -9.53
C ARG A 5 2.73 5.97 -9.67
N THR A 6 2.24 5.70 -10.88
CA THR A 6 1.33 4.56 -11.15
C THR A 6 2.00 3.23 -10.83
N GLU A 7 3.26 3.04 -11.22
CA GLU A 7 4.04 1.83 -10.89
C GLU A 7 4.16 1.65 -9.37
N TRP A 8 4.55 2.69 -8.62
CA TRP A 8 4.68 2.62 -7.16
C TRP A 8 3.35 2.45 -6.42
N MET A 9 2.25 3.01 -6.93
CA MET A 9 0.90 2.73 -6.43
C MET A 9 0.53 1.25 -6.62
N GLY A 10 0.90 0.67 -7.76
CA GLY A 10 0.74 -0.77 -8.02
C GLY A 10 1.54 -1.64 -7.05
N VAL A 11 2.81 -1.29 -6.79
CA VAL A 11 3.67 -2.00 -5.82
C VAL A 11 3.07 -1.95 -4.41
N THR A 12 2.58 -0.78 -3.99
CA THR A 12 1.93 -0.62 -2.69
C THR A 12 0.66 -1.47 -2.57
N GLY A 13 -0.17 -1.50 -3.62
CA GLY A 13 -1.34 -2.38 -3.70
C GLY A 13 -0.97 -3.86 -3.58
N ALA A 14 0.04 -4.29 -4.32
CA ALA A 14 0.53 -5.67 -4.27
C ALA A 14 1.07 -6.05 -2.88
N LEU A 15 1.76 -5.14 -2.18
CA LEU A 15 2.22 -5.34 -0.81
C LEU A 15 1.06 -5.52 0.18
N GLY A 16 0.03 -4.68 0.09
CA GLY A 16 -1.18 -4.82 0.91
C GLY A 16 -1.85 -6.18 0.72
N VAL A 17 -1.97 -6.65 -0.53
CA VAL A 17 -2.52 -7.97 -0.86
C VAL A 17 -1.62 -9.09 -0.36
N ALA A 18 -0.30 -8.98 -0.50
CA ALA A 18 0.64 -9.99 -0.03
C ALA A 18 0.54 -10.19 1.49
N VAL A 19 0.51 -9.10 2.27
CA VAL A 19 0.37 -9.17 3.73
C VAL A 19 -0.98 -9.73 4.15
N PHE A 20 -2.05 -9.40 3.41
CA PHE A 20 -3.37 -9.98 3.64
C PHE A 20 -3.37 -11.50 3.42
N LEU A 21 -2.91 -11.96 2.27
CA LEU A 21 -2.90 -13.37 1.91
C LEU A 21 -1.99 -14.18 2.83
N LEU A 22 -0.80 -13.66 3.14
CA LEU A 22 0.15 -14.34 4.02
C LEU A 22 -0.39 -14.42 5.45
N GLY A 23 -1.06 -13.37 5.90
CA GLY A 23 -1.74 -13.34 7.20
C GLY A 23 -2.91 -14.30 7.32
N LEU A 24 -3.77 -14.30 6.30
CA LEU A 24 -4.98 -15.12 6.27
C LEU A 24 -4.66 -16.60 6.05
N LEU A 25 -3.84 -16.92 5.04
CA LEU A 25 -3.48 -18.30 4.70
C LEU A 25 -2.49 -18.89 5.70
N GLY A 26 -1.64 -18.06 6.30
CA GLY A 26 -0.71 -18.48 7.35
C GLY A 26 -1.35 -18.63 8.73
N GLY A 27 -2.63 -18.24 8.90
CA GLY A 27 -3.33 -18.31 10.18
C GLY A 27 -2.71 -17.41 11.27
N LEU A 28 -1.95 -16.38 10.88
CA LEU A 28 -1.17 -15.55 11.80
C LEU A 28 -2.05 -14.60 12.62
N TYR A 29 -3.19 -14.19 12.08
CA TYR A 29 -4.12 -13.25 12.71
C TYR A 29 -5.56 -13.46 12.21
N SER A 30 -6.54 -12.91 12.95
CA SER A 30 -7.94 -12.98 12.57
C SER A 30 -8.21 -12.24 11.25
N LEU A 31 -9.26 -12.62 10.52
CA LEU A 31 -9.65 -11.98 9.25
C LEU A 31 -9.77 -10.45 9.40
N GLY A 32 -10.40 -9.97 10.47
CA GLY A 32 -10.55 -8.54 10.72
C GLY A 32 -9.21 -7.82 10.87
N LEU A 33 -8.26 -8.43 11.59
CA LEU A 33 -6.92 -7.87 11.76
C LEU A 33 -6.11 -7.95 10.44
N ALA A 34 -6.26 -9.02 9.66
CA ALA A 34 -5.63 -9.12 8.33
C ALA A 34 -6.09 -8.00 7.39
N ILE A 35 -7.41 -7.71 7.35
CA ILE A 35 -7.97 -6.61 6.55
C ILE A 35 -7.42 -5.28 7.06
N ALA A 36 -7.45 -5.04 8.37
CA ALA A 36 -6.98 -3.80 8.96
C ALA A 36 -5.50 -3.54 8.61
N LEU A 37 -4.64 -4.55 8.71
CA LEU A 37 -3.22 -4.44 8.37
C LEU A 37 -3.00 -4.20 6.87
N SER A 38 -3.72 -4.93 6.01
CA SER A 38 -3.64 -4.77 4.56
C SER A 38 -3.99 -3.35 4.12
N VAL A 39 -5.13 -2.83 4.61
CA VAL A 39 -5.58 -1.47 4.31
C VAL A 39 -4.63 -0.44 4.89
N SER A 40 -4.10 -0.66 6.10
CA SER A 40 -3.14 0.26 6.74
C SER A 40 -1.85 0.36 5.93
N ILE A 41 -1.30 -0.77 5.48
CA ILE A 41 -0.08 -0.80 4.64
C ILE A 41 -0.33 -0.11 3.30
N TRP A 42 -1.49 -0.38 2.69
CA TRP A 42 -1.86 0.27 1.45
C TRP A 42 -1.99 1.78 1.61
N ALA A 43 -2.70 2.25 2.64
CA ALA A 43 -2.92 3.67 2.89
C ALA A 43 -1.60 4.41 3.15
N VAL A 44 -0.74 3.88 4.03
CA VAL A 44 0.57 4.47 4.34
C VAL A 44 1.45 4.50 3.10
N GLY A 45 1.54 3.40 2.36
CA GLY A 45 2.32 3.35 1.13
C GLY A 45 1.78 4.31 0.07
N ALA A 46 0.45 4.42 -0.09
CA ALA A 46 -0.16 5.33 -1.04
C ALA A 46 0.14 6.79 -0.70
N THR A 47 0.06 7.15 0.58
CA THR A 47 0.46 8.47 1.09
C THR A 47 1.93 8.76 0.82
N LEU A 48 2.83 7.80 1.08
CA LEU A 48 4.26 7.95 0.81
C LEU A 48 4.54 8.12 -0.69
N VAL A 49 3.89 7.33 -1.54
CA VAL A 49 4.05 7.45 -3.00
C VAL A 49 3.60 8.83 -3.47
N ILE A 50 2.47 9.34 -2.97
CA ILE A 50 2.00 10.69 -3.31
C ILE A 50 2.99 11.74 -2.82
N ALA A 51 3.35 11.72 -1.53
CA ALA A 51 4.25 12.71 -0.93
C ALA A 51 5.64 12.76 -1.61
N LEU A 52 6.15 11.61 -2.07
CA LEU A 52 7.48 11.51 -2.69
C LEU A 52 7.48 11.67 -4.22
N THR A 53 6.31 11.65 -4.86
CA THR A 53 6.22 11.77 -6.33
C THR A 53 5.42 12.97 -6.82
N ASP A 54 4.68 13.64 -5.94
CA ASP A 54 4.10 14.93 -6.26
C ASP A 54 5.24 15.95 -6.42
N PRO A 55 5.27 16.69 -7.55
CA PRO A 55 6.26 17.73 -7.74
C PRO A 55 6.09 18.79 -6.64
N PRO A 56 7.18 19.37 -6.11
CA PRO A 56 7.08 20.52 -5.22
C PRO A 56 6.26 21.59 -5.93
N ASP A 57 5.34 22.20 -5.19
CA ASP A 57 4.38 23.18 -5.69
C ASP A 57 4.99 24.07 -6.78
N ARG A 58 4.39 24.04 -7.97
CA ARG A 58 4.55 25.16 -8.90
C ARG A 58 3.75 26.32 -8.32
N GLY A 59 4.39 27.07 -7.42
CA GLY A 59 4.01 28.46 -7.18
C GLY A 59 3.97 29.25 -8.47
#